data_AF-A0A134B373-F1
#
_entry.id   AF-A0A134B373-F1
#
_cell.length_a   1.000
_cell.length_b   1.000
_cell.length_c   1.000
_cell.angle_alpha   90.00
_cell.angle_beta   90.00
_cell.angle_gamma   90.00
#
_symmetry.space_group_name_H-M   'P 1'
#
loop_
_entity.id
_entity.type
_entity.pdbx_description
1 polymer ?
#
loop_
_entity_poly.entity_id
_entity_poly.type
_entity_poly.pdbx_seq_one_letter_code
_entity_poly.pdbx_strand_id
1 'polypeptide(L)'
;MKREKIVKLYKEYTSIKDICKKCEVSVNTVYKVLREENVPLVSGRYGIRRTITFDEEAERLLKEAHPNNVSAWTCEMIKKGCYKK
;
A
#
# COMPACT_ATOMS: atom_id res chain seq x y z
N MET A 1 -11.34 17.61 -6.76
CA MET A 1 -11.35 16.52 -7.76
C MET A 1 -10.02 15.80 -7.97
N LYS A 2 -8.99 16.33 -8.68
CA LYS A 2 -7.75 15.54 -8.92
C LYS A 2 -6.92 15.27 -7.65
N ARG A 3 -6.87 16.22 -6.71
CA ARG A 3 -6.10 16.13 -5.45
C ARG A 3 -6.61 15.01 -4.52
N GLU A 4 -7.90 14.99 -4.23
CA GLU A 4 -8.50 13.98 -3.34
C GLU A 4 -8.35 12.57 -3.90
N LYS A 5 -8.47 12.40 -5.23
CA LYS A 5 -8.24 11.13 -5.91
C LYS A 5 -6.79 10.65 -5.75
N ILE A 6 -5.81 11.56 -5.88
CA ILE A 6 -4.39 11.24 -5.64
C ILE A 6 -4.16 10.76 -4.22
N VAL A 7 -4.68 11.48 -3.22
CA VAL A 7 -4.55 11.11 -1.80
C VAL A 7 -5.22 9.78 -1.50
N LYS A 8 -6.43 9.55 -2.02
CA LYS A 8 -7.16 8.29 -1.86
C LYS A 8 -6.37 7.11 -2.43
N LEU A 9 -5.94 7.20 -3.69
CA LEU A 9 -5.15 6.15 -4.34
C LEU A 9 -3.82 5.88 -3.62
N TYR A 10 -3.17 6.93 -3.11
CA TYR A 10 -1.94 6.79 -2.34
C TYR A 10 -2.15 6.06 -1.01
N LYS A 11 -3.23 6.39 -0.28
CA LYS A 11 -3.62 5.70 0.95
C LYS A 11 -4.04 4.24 0.71
N GLU A 12 -4.55 3.93 -0.48
CA GLU A 12 -4.83 2.57 -0.95
C GLU A 12 -3.57 1.80 -1.42
N TYR A 13 -2.37 2.34 -1.17
CA TYR A 13 -1.07 1.79 -1.58
C TYR A 13 -0.91 1.60 -3.10
N THR A 14 -1.65 2.37 -3.90
CA THR A 14 -1.41 2.42 -5.35
C THR A 14 -0.02 3.03 -5.60
N SER A 15 0.75 2.44 -6.51
CA SER A 15 2.08 2.97 -6.84
C SER A 15 2.00 4.40 -7.38
N ILE A 16 3.00 5.24 -7.08
CA ILE A 16 3.06 6.62 -7.62
C ILE A 16 2.97 6.61 -9.16
N LYS A 17 3.57 5.61 -9.81
CA LYS A 17 3.52 5.43 -11.27
C LYS A 17 2.09 5.22 -11.77
N ASP A 18 1.32 4.38 -11.10
CA ASP A 18 -0.08 4.11 -11.47
C ASP A 18 -1.00 5.28 -11.12
N ILE A 19 -0.71 6.01 -10.04
CA ILE A 19 -1.41 7.27 -9.71
C ILE A 19 -1.19 8.30 -10.82
N CYS A 20 0.04 8.45 -11.30
CA CYS A 20 0.36 9.36 -12.41
C CYS A 20 -0.44 9.01 -13.67
N LYS A 21 -0.52 7.72 -14.01
CA LYS A 21 -1.32 7.22 -15.15
C LYS A 21 -2.82 7.47 -14.95
N LYS A 22 -3.38 7.09 -13.79
CA LYS A 22 -4.83 7.17 -13.49
C LYS A 22 -5.35 8.60 -13.30
N CYS A 23 -4.46 9.54 -12.97
CA CYS A 23 -4.82 10.93 -12.73
C CYS A 23 -4.31 11.89 -13.80
N GLU A 24 -3.54 11.39 -14.78
CA GLU A 24 -2.89 12.17 -15.83
C GLU A 24 -2.12 13.37 -15.28
N VAL A 25 -1.21 13.08 -14.35
CA VAL A 25 -0.37 14.09 -13.70
C VAL A 25 1.08 13.64 -13.64
N SER A 26 1.99 14.61 -13.57
CA SER A 26 3.41 14.31 -13.35
C SER A 26 3.66 13.81 -11.93
N VAL A 27 4.75 13.06 -11.76
CA VAL A 27 5.24 12.59 -10.46
C VAL A 27 5.43 13.76 -9.48
N ASN A 28 5.97 14.89 -9.95
CA ASN A 28 6.13 16.10 -9.14
C ASN A 28 4.81 16.64 -8.60
N THR A 29 3.75 16.57 -9.41
CA THR A 29 2.41 16.99 -8.99
C THR A 29 1.88 16.07 -7.89
N VAL A 30 2.09 14.76 -8.00
CA VAL A 30 1.70 13.81 -6.96
C VAL A 30 2.40 14.12 -5.65
N TYR A 31 3.74 14.30 -5.66
CA TYR A 31 4.48 14.65 -4.44
C TYR A 31 4.09 16.01 -3.86
N LYS A 32 3.81 17.01 -4.71
CA LYS A 32 3.32 18.32 -4.27
C LYS A 32 2.00 18.19 -3.54
N VAL A 33 1.05 17.43 -4.08
CA VAL A 33 -0.25 17.18 -3.44
C VAL A 33 -0.07 16.44 -2.12
N LEU A 34 0.73 15.37 -2.08
CA LEU A 34 0.97 14.62 -0.83
C LEU A 34 1.58 15.50 0.26
N ARG A 35 2.49 16.42 -0.11
CA ARG A 35 3.10 17.38 0.81
C ARG A 35 2.09 18.41 1.32
N GLU A 36 1.31 19.03 0.42
CA GLU A 36 0.28 20.02 0.78
C GLU A 36 -0.80 19.43 1.69
N GLU A 37 -1.13 18.14 1.51
CA GLU A 37 -2.12 17.40 2.30
C GLU A 37 -1.52 16.72 3.55
N ASN A 38 -0.25 17.00 3.89
CA ASN A 38 0.48 16.42 5.02
C ASN A 38 0.42 14.88 5.08
N VAL A 39 0.42 14.22 3.93
CA VAL A 39 0.43 12.76 3.86
C VAL A 39 1.89 12.28 3.93
N PRO A 40 2.30 11.55 4.98
CA PRO A 40 3.67 11.09 5.11
C PRO A 40 4.01 10.11 3.98
N LEU A 41 5.17 10.32 3.36
CA LEU A 41 5.65 9.44 2.32
C LEU A 41 6.01 8.07 2.90
N VAL A 42 5.62 7.00 2.20
CA VAL A 42 5.87 5.60 2.58
C VAL A 42 7.36 5.32 2.81
N SER A 43 8.27 6.09 2.22
CA SER A 43 9.73 6.00 2.45
C SER A 43 10.15 6.25 3.90
N GLY A 44 9.27 6.76 4.77
CA GLY A 44 9.52 6.89 6.21
C GLY A 44 9.12 5.67 7.05
N ARG A 45 8.54 4.62 6.47
CA ARG A 45 8.17 3.42 7.22
C ARG A 45 9.37 2.48 7.33
N TYR A 46 9.97 2.41 8.51
CA TYR A 46 11.00 1.42 8.83
C TYR A 46 10.37 0.02 8.74
N GLY A 47 10.69 -0.72 7.69
CA GLY A 47 10.25 -2.10 7.49
C GLY A 47 11.39 -3.05 7.86
N ILE A 48 11.14 -3.99 8.77
CA ILE A 48 12.09 -5.09 9.01
C ILE A 48 11.94 -6.10 7.87
N ARG A 49 12.98 -6.26 7.05
CA ARG A 49 12.98 -7.25 5.97
C ARG A 49 13.26 -8.64 6.53
N ARG A 50 12.34 -9.57 6.29
CA ARG A 50 12.51 -11.00 6.54
C ARG A 50 12.04 -11.78 5.31
N THR A 51 12.68 -12.91 5.04
CA THR A 51 12.20 -13.89 4.05
C THR A 51 11.35 -14.91 4.79
N ILE A 52 10.14 -15.17 4.28
CA ILE A 52 9.23 -16.19 4.79
C ILE A 52 8.74 -17.02 3.61
N THR A 53 8.39 -18.28 3.86
CA THR A 53 7.77 -19.17 2.88
C THR A 53 6.32 -19.39 3.29
N PHE A 54 5.39 -19.29 2.33
CA PHE A 54 3.99 -19.64 2.53
C PHE A 54 3.78 -21.12 2.24
N ASP A 55 2.95 -21.79 3.05
CA ASP A 55 2.42 -23.11 2.70
C ASP A 55 1.35 -22.99 1.60
N GLU A 56 0.86 -24.13 1.10
CA GLU A 56 -0.12 -24.17 0.01
C GLU A 56 -1.42 -23.43 0.35
N GLU A 57 -1.88 -23.51 1.60
CA GLU A 57 -3.11 -22.86 2.04
C GLU A 57 -2.95 -21.34 2.12
N ALA A 58 -1.87 -20.85 2.73
CA ALA A 58 -1.58 -19.43 2.83
C ALA A 58 -1.34 -18.79 1.46
N GLU A 59 -0.69 -19.50 0.54
CA GLU A 59 -0.51 -19.06 -0.85
C GLU A 59 -1.85 -18.96 -1.59
N ARG A 60 -2.77 -19.92 -1.38
CA ARG A 60 -4.13 -19.87 -1.95
C ARG A 60 -4.89 -18.65 -1.42
N LEU A 61 -4.84 -18.39 -0.11
CA LEU A 61 -5.48 -17.22 0.51
C LEU A 61 -4.91 -15.90 -0.02
N LEU A 62 -3.59 -15.82 -0.20
CA LEU A 62 -2.94 -14.65 -0.76
C LEU A 62 -3.41 -14.38 -2.21
N LYS A 63 -3.50 -15.42 -3.03
CA LYS A 63 -3.99 -15.34 -4.41
C LYS A 63 -5.45 -14.91 -4.48
N GLU A 64 -6.30 -15.46 -3.63
CA GLU A 64 -7.73 -15.10 -3.57
C GLU A 64 -7.93 -13.65 -3.10
N ALA A 65 -7.18 -13.22 -2.10
CA ALA A 65 -7.25 -11.85 -1.60
C ALA A 65 -6.71 -10.80 -2.58
N HIS A 66 -5.83 -11.22 -3.50
CA HIS A 66 -5.17 -10.40 -4.52
C HIS A 66 -4.80 -8.98 -4.03
N PRO A 67 -4.04 -8.84 -2.92
CA PRO A 67 -3.81 -7.54 -2.32
C PRO A 67 -2.87 -6.69 -3.17
N ASN A 68 -3.15 -5.39 -3.25
CA ASN A 68 -2.25 -4.41 -3.90
C ASN A 68 -0.86 -4.34 -3.23
N ASN A 69 -0.77 -4.72 -1.94
CA ASN A 69 0.47 -4.77 -1.18
C ASN A 69 0.49 -6.03 -0.30
N VAL A 70 1.22 -7.05 -0.75
CA VAL A 70 1.37 -8.33 -0.05
C VAL A 70 1.88 -8.12 1.37
N SER A 71 2.97 -7.38 1.57
CA SER A 71 3.58 -7.20 2.90
C SER A 71 2.63 -6.54 3.89
N ALA A 72 1.91 -5.49 3.47
CA ALA A 72 0.94 -4.83 4.34
C ALA A 72 -0.22 -5.78 4.70
N TRP A 73 -0.73 -6.51 3.72
CA TRP A 73 -1.80 -7.48 3.92
C TRP A 73 -1.37 -8.61 4.86
N THR A 74 -0.19 -9.20 4.66
CA THR A 74 0.36 -10.26 5.51
C THR A 74 0.51 -9.77 6.96
N CYS A 75 1.05 -8.56 7.17
CA CYS A 75 1.17 -7.98 8.52
C CYS A 75 -0.20 -7.82 9.21
N GLU A 76 -1.23 -7.37 8.49
CA GLU A 76 -2.57 -7.24 9.06
C GLU A 76 -3.20 -8.59 9.40
N MET A 77 -3.01 -9.62 8.56
CA MET A 77 -3.49 -10.97 8.86
C MET A 77 -2.81 -11.56 10.09
N ILE A 78 -1.48 -11.39 10.23
CA ILE A 78 -0.72 -11.83 11.42
C ILE A 78 -1.28 -11.15 12.68
N LYS A 79 -1.43 -9.82 12.66
CA LYS A 79 -2.01 -9.07 13.79
C LYS A 79 -3.40 -9.56 14.16
N LYS A 80 -4.28 -9.76 13.18
CA LYS A 80 -5.65 -10.26 13.41
C LYS A 80 -5.66 -11.64 14.07
N GLY A 81 -4.77 -12.53 13.67
CA GLY A 81 -4.62 -13.85 14.29
C GLY A 81 -4.11 -13.75 15.74
N CYS A 82 -3.11 -12.91 15.99
CA CYS A 82 -2.52 -12.75 17.33
C CYS A 82 -3.42 -12.02 18.33
N TYR A 83 -4.23 -11.05 17.89
CA TYR A 83 -5.10 -10.24 18.76
C TYR A 83 -6.49 -10.83 19.00
N LYS A 84 -6.87 -11.92 18.32
CA LYS A 84 -8.12 -12.65 18.57
C LYS A 84 -8.04 -13.60 19.78
N LYS A 85 -7.15 -13.33 20.74
CA LYS A 85 -7.06 -14.08 22.01
C LYS A 85 -8.13 -13.63 22.99
#